data_AF-C8P8Z5-F1
#
_entry.id   AF-C8P8Z5-F1
#
_cell.length_a   1.000
_cell.length_b   1.000
_cell.length_c   1.000
_cell.angle_alpha   90.00
_cell.angle_beta   90.00
_cell.angle_gamma   90.00
#
_symmetry.space_group_name_H-M   'P 1'
#
loop_
_entity.id
_entity.type
_entity.pdbx_description
1 polymer ?
#
loop_
_entity_poly.entity_id
_entity_poly.type
_entity_poly.pdbx_seq_one_letter_code
_entity_poly.pdbx_strand_id
1 'polypeptide(L)'
;MIDYAQYANAKRAVDTAIGGCSNTGKYPSQDIMKLRYIDQLTVREVKDTLNQKHGHSTYQTADDQACYEFAECIDSVAKVMHVDRKLIPKMLVRKNGTKSGRKRETNGTKSGQNREENRT
;
A
#
# COMPACT_ATOMS: atom_id res chain seq x y z
N MET A 1 10.72 28.93 3.95
CA MET A 1 11.35 28.32 5.14
C MET A 1 10.25 27.62 5.91
N ILE A 2 10.45 26.37 6.29
CA ILE A 2 9.46 25.58 7.05
C ILE A 2 9.82 25.77 8.52
N ASP A 3 8.88 26.24 9.35
CA ASP A 3 9.14 26.36 10.78
C ASP A 3 9.00 25.00 11.48
N TYR A 4 9.53 24.92 12.71
CA TYR A 4 9.51 23.68 13.49
C TYR A 4 8.08 23.18 13.77
N ALA A 5 7.11 24.07 14.00
CA ALA A 5 5.73 23.69 14.28
C ALA A 5 5.05 23.11 13.04
N GLN A 6 5.29 23.68 11.87
CA GLN A 6 4.84 23.17 10.57
C GLN A 6 5.41 21.77 10.29
N TYR A 7 6.72 21.60 10.49
CA TYR A 7 7.38 20.30 10.35
C TYR A 7 6.80 19.27 11.33
N ALA A 8 6.69 19.61 12.61
CA ALA A 8 6.17 18.71 13.63
C ALA A 8 4.70 18.32 13.35
N ASN A 9 3.89 19.25 12.84
CA ASN A 9 2.51 18.95 12.44
C ASN A 9 2.47 18.00 11.24
N ALA A 10 3.27 18.25 10.21
CA ALA A 10 3.37 17.37 9.05
C ALA A 10 3.86 15.97 9.42
N LYS A 11 4.88 15.85 10.29
CA LYS A 11 5.35 14.56 10.79
C LYS A 11 4.24 13.80 11.53
N ARG A 12 3.50 14.48 12.44
CA ARG A 12 2.37 13.87 13.15
C ARG A 12 1.28 13.39 12.19
N ALA A 13 1.03 14.12 11.11
CA ALA A 13 0.08 13.70 10.09
C ALA A 13 0.54 12.42 9.38
N VAL A 14 1.82 12.30 9.03
CA VAL A 14 2.41 11.08 8.47
C VAL A 14 2.29 9.91 9.44
N ASP A 15 2.72 10.10 10.70
CA ASP A 15 2.65 9.04 11.72
C ASP A 15 1.21 8.56 11.95
N THR A 16 0.26 9.49 11.97
CA THR A 16 -1.17 9.23 12.13
C THR A 16 -1.75 8.48 10.92
N ALA A 17 -1.37 8.89 9.70
CA ALA A 17 -1.80 8.22 8.47
C ALA A 17 -1.27 6.79 8.39
N ILE A 18 0.00 6.55 8.76
CA ILE A 18 0.56 5.20 8.87
C ILE A 18 -0.23 4.39 9.91
N GLY A 19 -0.54 4.96 11.08
CA GLY A 19 -1.35 4.30 12.10
C GLY A 19 -2.75 3.91 11.64
N GLY A 20 -3.31 4.60 10.64
CA GLY A 20 -4.60 4.29 10.02
C GLY A 20 -4.55 3.20 8.94
N CYS A 21 -3.37 2.79 8.47
CA CYS A 21 -3.23 1.75 7.45
C CYS A 21 -3.41 0.34 8.03
N SER A 22 -3.67 -0.65 7.18
CA SER A 22 -3.81 -2.06 7.58
C SER A 22 -2.51 -2.60 8.19
N ASN A 23 -2.63 -3.45 9.21
CA ASN A 23 -1.51 -4.19 9.79
C ASN A 23 -1.86 -5.67 9.96
N THR A 24 -2.33 -6.29 8.88
CA THR A 24 -2.76 -7.69 8.87
C THR A 24 -1.72 -8.56 8.20
N GLY A 25 -1.72 -9.87 8.47
CA GLY A 25 -0.78 -10.80 7.82
C GLY A 25 -0.85 -10.80 6.30
N LYS A 26 -2.03 -10.49 5.73
CA LYS A 26 -2.24 -10.38 4.28
C LYS A 26 -1.76 -9.04 3.71
N TYR A 27 -1.97 -7.95 4.45
CA TYR A 27 -1.63 -6.59 4.07
C TYR A 27 -0.97 -5.86 5.25
N PRO A 28 0.36 -6.02 5.42
CA PRO A 28 1.12 -5.38 6.49
C PRO A 28 1.52 -3.94 6.08
N SER A 29 0.54 -3.13 5.68
CA SER A 29 0.76 -1.78 5.14
C SER A 29 1.54 -0.88 6.09
N GLN A 30 1.24 -0.92 7.40
CA GLN A 30 1.99 -0.14 8.40
C GLN A 30 3.48 -0.49 8.43
N ASP A 31 3.80 -1.78 8.42
CA ASP A 31 5.19 -2.26 8.46
C ASP A 31 5.91 -1.90 7.15
N ILE A 32 5.24 -2.02 6.00
CA ILE A 32 5.81 -1.62 4.71
C ILE A 32 6.11 -0.12 4.71
N MET A 33 5.17 0.73 5.13
CA MET A 33 5.40 2.18 5.21
C MET A 33 6.62 2.52 6.07
N LYS A 34 6.72 1.92 7.26
CA LYS A 34 7.85 2.16 8.18
C LYS A 34 9.16 1.64 7.61
N LEU A 35 9.25 0.35 7.31
CA LEU A 35 10.50 -0.30 6.92
C LEU A 35 11.02 0.18 5.56
N ARG A 36 10.14 0.31 4.57
CA ARG A 36 10.55 0.64 3.20
C ARG A 36 10.72 2.14 2.97
N TYR A 37 9.80 2.96 3.48
CA TYR A 37 9.73 4.38 3.11
C TYR A 37 10.24 5.33 4.19
N ILE A 38 10.12 4.98 5.48
CA ILE A 38 10.68 5.79 6.58
C ILE A 38 12.13 5.37 6.86
N ASP A 39 12.35 4.07 7.12
CA ASP A 39 13.67 3.52 7.47
C ASP A 39 14.55 3.24 6.24
N GLN A 40 13.96 3.31 5.03
CA GLN A 40 14.64 3.17 3.74
C GLN A 40 15.36 1.83 3.54
N LEU A 41 14.87 0.75 4.15
CA LEU A 41 15.42 -0.58 3.96
C LEU A 41 15.25 -1.06 2.51
N THR A 42 16.14 -1.95 2.08
CA THR A 42 16.04 -2.58 0.76
C THR A 42 14.82 -3.50 0.67
N VAL A 43 14.28 -3.70 -0.53
CA VAL A 43 13.16 -4.65 -0.75
C VAL A 43 13.46 -6.04 -0.21
N ARG A 44 14.73 -6.47 -0.25
CA ARG A 44 15.16 -7.75 0.31
C ARG A 44 14.98 -7.79 1.82
N GLU A 45 15.53 -6.81 2.53
CA GLU A 45 15.43 -6.73 4.01
C GLU A 45 13.97 -6.66 4.45
N VAL A 46 13.15 -5.83 3.78
CA VAL A 46 11.72 -5.72 4.09
C VAL A 46 11.02 -7.06 3.88
N LYS A 47 11.29 -7.76 2.77
CA LYS A 47 10.72 -9.10 2.51
C LYS A 47 11.11 -10.10 3.61
N ASP A 48 12.37 -10.11 4.01
CA ASP A 48 12.88 -11.02 5.02
C ASP A 48 12.17 -10.75 6.37
N THR A 49 12.07 -9.48 6.79
CA THR A 49 11.34 -9.09 8.00
C THR A 49 9.84 -9.42 7.94
N LEU A 50 9.17 -9.11 6.83
CA LEU A 50 7.73 -9.38 6.68
C LEU A 50 7.43 -10.88 6.63
N ASN A 51 8.26 -11.68 5.96
CA ASN A 51 8.09 -13.13 5.92
C ASN A 51 8.22 -13.76 7.31
N GLN A 52 9.15 -13.26 8.14
CA GLN A 52 9.31 -13.72 9.52
C GLN A 52 8.08 -13.38 10.39
N LYS A 53 7.46 -12.21 10.17
CA LYS A 53 6.38 -11.70 11.02
C LYS A 53 4.97 -12.16 10.58
N HIS A 54 4.71 -12.21 9.28
CA HIS A 54 3.38 -12.37 8.70
C HIS A 54 3.23 -13.62 7.82
N GLY A 55 4.33 -14.32 7.53
CA GLY A 55 4.38 -15.44 6.59
C GLY A 55 4.55 -15.00 5.14
N HIS A 56 4.40 -15.95 4.21
CA HIS A 56 4.65 -15.71 2.79
C HIS A 56 3.54 -14.86 2.14
N SER A 57 3.80 -13.56 1.99
CA SER A 57 2.98 -12.65 1.20
C SER A 57 3.65 -12.26 -0.11
N THR A 58 2.86 -11.98 -1.15
CA THR A 58 3.40 -11.39 -2.38
C THR A 58 3.73 -9.92 -2.12
N TYR A 59 4.99 -9.64 -1.78
CA TYR A 59 5.47 -8.31 -1.39
C TYR A 59 4.98 -7.20 -2.32
N GLN A 60 5.06 -7.39 -3.64
CA GLN A 60 4.72 -6.35 -4.60
C GLN A 60 3.24 -5.97 -4.55
N THR A 61 2.35 -6.95 -4.36
CA THR A 61 0.91 -6.68 -4.14
C THR A 61 0.68 -5.96 -2.82
N ALA A 62 1.42 -6.34 -1.77
CA ALA A 62 1.29 -5.73 -0.46
C ALA A 62 1.84 -4.28 -0.44
N ASP A 63 2.93 -4.02 -1.17
CA ASP A 63 3.52 -2.69 -1.32
C ASP A 63 2.60 -1.75 -2.10
N ASP A 64 2.05 -2.21 -3.23
CA ASP A 64 1.04 -1.46 -3.99
C ASP A 64 -0.18 -1.10 -3.11
N GLN A 65 -0.68 -2.07 -2.32
CA GLN A 65 -1.80 -1.85 -1.40
C GLN A 65 -1.43 -0.86 -0.30
N ALA A 66 -0.23 -0.98 0.27
CA ALA A 66 0.24 -0.09 1.33
C ALA A 66 0.35 1.36 0.84
N CYS A 67 0.86 1.59 -0.37
CA CYS A 67 0.90 2.91 -0.98
C CYS A 67 -0.50 3.49 -1.19
N TYR A 68 -1.46 2.67 -1.63
CA TYR A 68 -2.83 3.11 -1.87
C TYR A 68 -3.55 3.49 -0.57
N GLU A 69 -3.46 2.63 0.45
CA GLU A 69 -4.01 2.90 1.78
C GLU A 69 -3.38 4.14 2.40
N PHE A 70 -2.06 4.27 2.33
CA PHE A 70 -1.37 5.44 2.85
C PHE A 70 -1.83 6.71 2.13
N ALA A 71 -1.98 6.70 0.80
CA ALA A 71 -2.47 7.84 0.04
C ALA A 71 -3.91 8.26 0.47
N GLU A 72 -4.79 7.30 0.73
CA GLU A 72 -6.13 7.56 1.28
C GLU A 72 -6.07 8.16 2.69
N CYS A 73 -5.27 7.55 3.57
CA CYS A 73 -5.12 8.02 4.94
C CYS A 73 -4.50 9.41 5.00
N ILE A 74 -3.41 9.66 4.29
CA ILE A 74 -2.67 10.92 4.38
C ILE A 74 -3.45 12.09 3.81
N ASP A 75 -4.19 11.90 2.71
CA ASP A 75 -5.05 12.95 2.16
C ASP A 75 -6.16 13.36 3.13
N SER A 76 -6.74 12.38 3.84
CA SER A 76 -7.75 12.62 4.88
C SER A 76 -7.16 13.32 6.09
N VAL A 77 -6.06 12.79 6.64
CA VAL A 77 -5.40 13.29 7.85
C VAL A 77 -4.82 14.69 7.62
N ALA A 78 -4.10 14.92 6.51
CA ALA A 78 -3.54 16.23 6.19
C ALA A 78 -4.63 17.30 6.04
N LYS A 79 -5.81 16.94 5.53
CA LYS A 79 -6.98 17.83 5.47
C LYS A 79 -7.50 18.18 6.87
N VAL A 80 -7.69 17.19 7.74
CA VAL A 80 -8.19 17.39 9.11
C VAL A 80 -7.19 18.18 9.96
N MET A 81 -5.90 17.93 9.79
CA MET A 81 -4.83 18.57 10.56
C MET A 81 -4.34 19.89 9.94
N HIS A 82 -4.98 20.35 8.85
CA HIS A 82 -4.63 21.58 8.12
C HIS A 82 -3.15 21.68 7.74
N VAL A 83 -2.54 20.58 7.29
CA VAL A 83 -1.14 20.59 6.85
C VAL A 83 -1.01 21.30 5.51
N ASP A 84 0.00 22.16 5.37
CA ASP A 84 0.28 22.86 4.12
C ASP A 84 0.56 21.86 2.99
N ARG A 85 -0.10 22.05 1.84
CA ARG A 85 0.08 21.23 0.63
C ARG A 85 1.49 21.29 0.05
N LYS A 86 2.26 22.32 0.40
CA LYS A 86 3.70 22.39 0.07
C LYS A 86 4.51 21.35 0.82
N LEU A 87 4.07 20.94 2.01
CA LEU A 87 4.72 19.91 2.83
C LEU A 87 4.20 18.52 2.50
N ILE A 88 2.88 18.38 2.41
CA ILE A 88 2.21 17.12 2.07
C ILE A 88 1.31 17.39 0.87
N PRO A 89 1.81 17.16 -0.35
CA PRO A 89 1.00 17.26 -1.55
C PRO A 89 -0.17 16.28 -1.50
N LYS A 90 -1.25 16.62 -2.21
CA LYS A 90 -2.36 15.69 -2.38
C LYS A 90 -1.87 14.45 -3.13
N MET A 91 -1.96 13.29 -2.50
CA MET A 91 -1.43 12.03 -3.03
C MET A 91 -2.44 11.33 -3.94
N LEU A 92 -3.74 11.34 -3.59
CA LEU A 92 -4.75 10.75 -4.47
C LEU A 92 -5.15 11.73 -5.56
N VAL A 93 -4.57 11.49 -6.72
CA VAL A 93 -5.04 12.09 -7.96
C VAL A 93 -6.16 11.20 -8.51
N ARG A 94 -7.42 11.52 -8.19
CA ARG A 94 -8.55 10.98 -8.95
C ARG A 94 -8.44 11.50 -10.38
N LYS A 95 -7.91 10.69 -11.31
CA LYS A 95 -8.04 10.99 -12.74
C LYS A 95 -9.53 11.04 -13.05
N ASN A 96 -10.02 12.23 -13.43
CA ASN A 96 -11.35 12.36 -14.02
C ASN A 96 -11.42 11.38 -15.20
N GLY A 97 -12.20 10.30 -15.06
CA GLY A 97 -12.56 9.39 -16.16
C GLY A 97 -11.91 8.00 -16.20
N THR A 98 -10.92 7.66 -15.37
CA THR A 98 -10.42 6.26 -15.34
C THR A 98 -10.37 5.75 -13.92
N LYS A 99 -11.26 4.79 -13.61
CA LYS A 99 -11.12 3.91 -12.44
C LYS A 99 -9.69 3.39 -12.42
N SER A 100 -8.87 3.84 -11.49
CA SER A 100 -7.61 3.17 -11.16
C SER A 100 -7.93 1.90 -10.37
N GLY A 101 -8.65 0.99 -11.02
CA GLY A 101 -8.85 -0.38 -10.59
C GLY A 101 -8.07 -1.24 -11.57
N ARG A 102 -6.95 -1.78 -11.10
CA ARG A 102 -6.07 -2.71 -11.79
C ARG A 102 -6.90 -3.76 -12.57
N LYS A 103 -6.79 -3.78 -13.90
CA LYS A 103 -7.28 -4.89 -14.72
C LYS A 103 -6.43 -6.10 -14.34
N ARG A 104 -6.98 -7.02 -13.54
CA ARG A 104 -6.34 -8.33 -13.30
C ARG A 104 -6.34 -9.07 -14.63
N GLU A 105 -5.16 -9.22 -15.24
CA GLU A 105 -4.95 -10.18 -16.31
C GLU A 105 -5.00 -11.58 -15.70
N THR A 106 -6.15 -12.24 -15.82
CA THR A 106 -6.26 -13.69 -15.57
C THR A 106 -5.72 -14.42 -16.79
N ASN A 107 -4.41 -14.67 -16.81
CA ASN A 107 -3.85 -15.62 -17.77
C ASN A 107 -4.10 -17.05 -17.27
N GLY A 108 -5.07 -17.66 -17.94
CA GLY A 108 -5.41 -19.06 -18.14
C GLY A 108 -4.66 -20.17 -17.40
N THR A 109 -5.46 -21.02 -16.75
CA THR A 109 -5.29 -22.48 -16.88
C THR A 109 -6.66 -23.10 -17.14
N LYS A 110 -7.00 -23.35 -18.41
CA LYS A 110 -8.07 -24.28 -18.77
C LYS A 110 -7.49 -25.70 -18.63
N SER A 111 -7.69 -26.35 -17.48
CA SER A 111 -7.60 -27.80 -17.41
C SER A 111 -8.93 -28.37 -17.91
N GLY A 112 -8.96 -28.74 -19.18
CA GLY A 112 -10.11 -29.45 -19.76
C GLY A 112 -10.21 -30.85 -19.16
N GLN A 113 -11.27 -31.09 -18.40
CA GLN A 113 -11.84 -32.43 -18.26
C GLN A 113 -12.36 -32.83 -19.64
N ASN A 114 -11.87 -33.96 -20.17
CA ASN A 114 -12.61 -34.83 -21.07
C ASN A 114 -11.97 -36.21 -21.02
N ARG A 115 -12.55 -37.10 -20.22
CA ARG A 115 -12.40 -38.54 -20.41
C ARG A 115 -13.77 -39.02 -20.85
N GLU A 116 -13.92 -39.08 -22.17
CA GLU A 116 -15.11 -39.55 -22.84
C GLU A 116 -15.13 -41.08 -22.75
N GLU A 117 -16.12 -41.58 -22.03
CA GLU A 117 -16.60 -42.96 -22.14
C GLU A 117 -17.24 -43.14 -23.52
N ASN A 118 -16.78 -44.12 -24.33
CA ASN A 118 -17.64 -45.21 -24.81
C ASN A 118 -17.01 -46.12 -25.90
N ARG A 119 -17.34 -47.41 -25.75
CA ARG A 119 -17.62 -48.43 -26.81
C ARG A 119 -16.41 -48.96 -27.61
N THR A 120 -16.23 -50.26 -27.85
CA THR A 120 -17.10 -51.45 -27.82
C THR A 120 -16.21 -52.67 -27.69
#